data_AF-A0A7S1LS81-F1
#
_entry.id   AF-A0A7S1LS81-F1
#
_cell.length_a   1.000
_cell.length_b   1.000
_cell.length_c   1.000
_cell.angle_alpha   90.00
_cell.angle_beta   90.00
_cell.angle_gamma   90.00
#
_symmetry.space_group_name_H-M   'P 1'
#
loop_
_entity.id
_entity.type
_entity.pdbx_description
1 polymer ?
#
loop_
_entity_poly.entity_id
_entity_poly.type
_entity_poly.pdbx_seq_one_letter_code
_entity_poly.pdbx_strand_id
1 'polypeptide(L)'
;DDPRPRKRVRVLALRDVLKAARDAFPSLDLDASGIFLLKLDIEGLEPAVLRTIPHLGVPVKFVTFEYADNVWQERLGGIVKELFSAGYFCFIITAERLFPISGPFWDPAYEIPMWSNVVCGEEADVDLQSLVQLHSGAVGLWPFMPRTYLAGYAGDDQVPRPLHKAQELCTDLG
;
A
#
# COMPACT_ATOMS: atom_id res chain seq x y z
N ASP A 1 9.68 10.85 24.51
CA ASP A 1 10.25 9.60 25.07
C ASP A 1 9.35 9.00 26.13
N ASP A 2 9.01 7.72 25.97
CA ASP A 2 8.22 6.95 26.93
C ASP A 2 9.10 6.59 28.15
N PRO A 3 8.77 7.05 29.37
CA PRO A 3 9.58 6.82 30.56
C PRO A 3 9.43 5.40 31.13
N ARG A 4 8.53 4.57 30.58
CA ARG A 4 8.28 3.22 31.09
C ARG A 4 9.49 2.31 30.85
N PRO A 5 9.83 1.42 31.81
CA PRO A 5 10.92 0.47 31.63
C PRO A 5 10.63 -0.47 30.46
N ARG A 6 11.57 -0.53 29.50
CA ARG A 6 11.47 -1.40 28.33
C ARG A 6 11.45 -2.87 28.79
N LYS A 7 10.42 -3.60 28.37
CA LYS A 7 10.32 -5.06 28.60
C LYS A 7 10.93 -5.80 27.42
N ARG A 8 11.56 -6.95 27.69
CA ARG A 8 11.93 -7.87 26.62
C ARG A 8 10.65 -8.43 26.00
N VAL A 9 10.58 -8.40 24.68
CA VAL A 9 9.48 -8.97 23.89
C VAL A 9 10.02 -10.11 23.04
N ARG A 10 9.18 -11.12 22.79
CA ARG A 10 9.47 -12.16 21.80
C ARG A 10 9.02 -11.63 20.43
N VAL A 11 9.95 -11.56 19.49
CA VAL A 11 9.65 -11.27 18.10
C VAL A 11 9.27 -12.58 17.40
N LEU A 12 8.16 -12.58 16.69
CA LEU A 12 7.68 -13.71 15.88
C LEU A 12 7.74 -13.31 14.41
N ALA A 13 8.16 -14.23 13.54
CA ALA A 13 8.05 -13.98 12.11
C ALA A 13 6.60 -14.17 11.66
N LEU A 14 6.18 -13.48 10.60
CA LEU A 14 4.83 -13.63 10.04
C LEU A 14 4.52 -15.09 9.68
N ARG A 15 5.50 -15.84 9.15
CA ARG A 15 5.36 -17.30 8.92
C ARG A 15 5.02 -18.10 10.18
N ASP A 16 5.55 -17.71 11.34
CA ASP A 16 5.27 -18.40 12.61
C ASP A 16 3.84 -18.11 13.07
N VAL A 17 3.36 -16.87 12.82
CA VAL A 17 1.97 -16.48 13.06
C VAL A 17 1.02 -17.28 12.16
N LEU A 18 1.34 -17.41 10.86
CA LEU A 18 0.54 -18.20 9.92
C LEU A 18 0.52 -19.68 10.29
N LYS A 19 1.67 -20.23 10.70
CA LYS A 19 1.74 -21.60 11.20
C LYS A 19 0.84 -21.78 12.44
N ALA A 20 0.96 -20.89 13.43
CA ALA A 20 0.13 -20.94 14.63
C ALA A 20 -1.37 -20.81 14.31
N ALA A 21 -1.73 -20.00 13.32
CA ALA A 21 -3.11 -19.87 12.86
C ALA A 21 -3.63 -21.17 12.23
N ARG A 22 -2.84 -21.85 11.37
CA ARG A 22 -3.21 -23.16 10.82
C ARG A 22 -3.40 -24.22 11.93
N ASP A 23 -2.48 -24.24 12.90
CA ASP A 23 -2.53 -25.18 14.02
C ASP A 23 -3.77 -24.93 14.90
N ALA A 24 -4.13 -23.66 15.13
CA ALA A 24 -5.28 -23.29 15.95
C ALA A 24 -6.63 -23.42 15.22
N PHE A 25 -6.64 -23.23 13.90
CA PHE A 25 -7.85 -23.25 13.07
C PHE A 25 -7.67 -24.17 11.85
N PRO A 26 -7.76 -25.50 12.03
CA PRO A 26 -7.48 -26.46 10.95
C PRO A 26 -8.40 -26.35 9.72
N SER A 27 -9.56 -25.70 9.86
CA SER A 27 -10.49 -25.42 8.75
C SER A 27 -10.09 -24.20 7.91
N LEU A 28 -9.06 -23.46 8.33
CA LEU A 28 -8.56 -22.28 7.62
C LEU A 28 -7.61 -22.74 6.52
N ASP A 29 -8.13 -22.89 5.30
CA ASP A 29 -7.34 -23.25 4.12
C ASP A 29 -6.60 -22.02 3.57
N LEU A 30 -5.58 -21.56 4.29
CA LEU A 30 -4.75 -20.41 3.90
C LEU A 30 -4.02 -20.63 2.57
N ASP A 31 -3.77 -21.88 2.18
CA ASP A 31 -3.06 -22.21 0.95
C ASP A 31 -3.97 -22.01 -0.27
N ALA A 32 -5.27 -22.27 -0.14
CA ALA A 32 -6.25 -21.96 -1.18
C ALA A 32 -6.76 -20.52 -1.14
N SER A 33 -6.96 -19.94 0.05
CA SER A 33 -7.62 -18.63 0.20
C SER A 33 -6.66 -17.45 0.24
N GLY A 34 -5.39 -17.67 0.57
CA GLY A 34 -4.46 -16.59 0.87
C GLY A 34 -4.83 -15.81 2.14
N ILE A 35 -4.12 -14.69 2.33
CA ILE A 35 -4.43 -13.67 3.34
C ILE A 35 -5.21 -12.56 2.66
N PHE A 36 -6.48 -12.37 3.04
CA PHE A 36 -7.30 -11.31 2.47
C PHE A 36 -6.77 -9.91 2.84
N LEU A 37 -6.46 -9.67 4.11
CA LEU A 37 -5.95 -8.40 4.61
C LEU A 37 -4.85 -8.62 5.65
N LEU A 38 -3.68 -8.05 5.40
CA LEU A 38 -2.59 -7.93 6.35
C LEU A 38 -2.55 -6.50 6.90
N LYS A 39 -3.10 -6.28 8.10
CA LYS A 39 -2.93 -5.01 8.82
C LYS A 39 -1.64 -5.04 9.63
N LEU A 40 -0.79 -4.03 9.44
CA LEU A 40 0.42 -3.79 10.22
C LEU A 40 0.26 -2.52 11.05
N ASP A 41 0.53 -2.66 12.33
CA ASP A 41 0.37 -1.63 13.36
C ASP A 41 1.43 -1.96 14.44
N ILE A 42 2.69 -1.73 14.08
CA ILE A 42 3.87 -2.25 14.80
C ILE A 42 4.96 -1.18 14.99
N GLU A 43 4.54 0.08 15.05
CA GLU A 43 5.30 1.21 15.59
C GLU A 43 6.67 1.41 14.90
N GLY A 44 6.71 1.35 13.56
CA GLY A 44 7.90 1.59 12.76
C GLY A 44 8.64 0.33 12.29
N LEU A 45 8.16 -0.86 12.66
CA LEU A 45 8.70 -2.15 12.19
C LEU A 45 8.02 -2.69 10.93
N GLU A 46 7.05 -1.97 10.38
CA GLU A 46 6.30 -2.33 9.18
C GLU A 46 7.22 -2.66 7.99
N PRO A 47 8.27 -1.87 7.66
CA PRO A 47 9.22 -2.20 6.59
C PRO A 47 9.76 -3.64 6.63
N ALA A 48 10.10 -4.12 7.82
CA ALA A 48 10.66 -5.45 8.00
C ALA A 48 9.65 -6.54 7.66
N VAL A 49 8.36 -6.34 7.97
CA VAL A 49 7.31 -7.31 7.63
C VAL A 49 6.94 -7.22 6.16
N LEU A 50 6.81 -6.01 5.61
CA LEU A 50 6.43 -5.78 4.21
C LEU A 50 7.38 -6.49 3.23
N ARG A 51 8.68 -6.45 3.49
CA ARG A 51 9.69 -7.16 2.67
C ARG A 51 9.59 -8.67 2.69
N THR A 52 8.91 -9.24 3.68
CA THR A 52 8.71 -10.69 3.73
C THR A 52 7.57 -11.16 2.86
N ILE A 53 6.63 -10.26 2.48
CA ILE A 53 5.41 -10.60 1.74
C ILE A 53 5.70 -11.42 0.47
N PRO A 54 6.64 -11.02 -0.41
CA PRO A 54 6.96 -11.80 -1.62
C PRO A 54 7.48 -13.21 -1.34
N HIS A 55 7.92 -13.49 -0.11
CA HIS A 55 8.54 -14.74 0.32
C HIS A 55 7.67 -15.55 1.29
N LEU A 56 6.43 -15.12 1.58
CA LEU A 56 5.55 -15.82 2.53
C LEU A 56 5.08 -17.19 2.02
N GLY A 57 5.09 -17.40 0.70
CA GLY A 57 4.51 -18.59 0.07
C GLY A 57 2.99 -18.67 0.17
N VAL A 58 2.35 -17.60 0.65
CA VAL A 58 0.90 -17.43 0.73
C VAL A 58 0.59 -16.04 0.15
N PRO A 59 -0.33 -15.92 -0.82
CA PRO A 59 -0.65 -14.63 -1.41
C PRO A 59 -1.31 -13.71 -0.38
N VAL A 60 -0.98 -12.42 -0.43
CA VAL A 60 -1.59 -11.38 0.40
C VAL A 60 -2.36 -10.46 -0.54
N LYS A 61 -3.68 -10.40 -0.42
CA LYS A 61 -4.50 -9.62 -1.35
C LYS A 61 -4.40 -8.12 -1.08
N PHE A 62 -4.55 -7.74 0.19
CA PHE A 62 -4.37 -6.37 0.67
C PHE A 62 -3.40 -6.30 1.83
N VAL A 63 -2.60 -5.25 1.85
CA VAL A 63 -1.80 -4.88 3.01
C VAL A 63 -2.13 -3.44 3.39
N THR A 64 -2.30 -3.18 4.68
CA THR A 64 -2.47 -1.83 5.18
C THR A 64 -1.53 -1.61 6.35
N PHE A 65 -0.93 -0.44 6.42
CA PHE A 65 0.08 -0.12 7.42
C PHE A 65 0.06 1.36 7.76
N GLU A 66 0.51 1.67 8.97
CA GLU A 66 0.66 3.04 9.43
C GLU A 66 2.08 3.55 9.21
N TYR A 67 2.21 4.80 8.75
CA TYR A 67 3.48 5.46 8.48
C TYR A 67 3.56 6.81 9.17
N ALA A 68 4.74 7.11 9.73
CA ALA A 68 5.15 8.44 10.14
C ALA A 68 6.68 8.56 10.03
N ASP A 69 7.18 9.58 9.33
CA ASP A 69 8.62 9.78 9.04
C ASP A 69 9.49 9.87 10.31
N ASN A 70 8.93 10.38 11.41
CA ASN A 70 9.62 10.50 12.69
C ASN A 70 9.61 9.22 13.54
N VAL A 71 8.92 8.17 13.10
CA VAL A 71 8.83 6.86 13.78
C VAL A 71 9.57 5.79 13.00
N TRP A 72 9.39 5.78 11.67
CA TRP A 72 10.03 4.81 10.80
C TRP A 72 11.53 5.08 10.70
N GLN A 73 12.33 4.01 10.66
CA GLN A 73 13.77 4.12 10.34
C GLN A 73 14.02 4.28 8.84
N GLU A 74 13.01 4.00 8.04
CA GLU A 74 13.09 3.91 6.59
C GLU A 74 12.06 4.82 5.93
N ARG A 75 12.42 5.37 4.78
CA ARG A 75 11.57 6.30 4.04
C ARG A 75 10.42 5.57 3.36
N LEU A 76 9.22 6.16 3.36
CA LEU A 76 8.02 5.57 2.76
C LEU A 76 8.25 5.26 1.28
N GLY A 77 8.93 6.15 0.55
CA GLY A 77 9.17 6.00 -0.88
C GLY A 77 9.98 4.76 -1.24
N GLY A 78 10.89 4.32 -0.36
CA GLY A 78 11.61 3.05 -0.53
C GLY A 78 10.65 1.87 -0.50
N ILE A 79 9.79 1.83 0.51
CA ILE A 79 8.81 0.76 0.72
C ILE A 79 7.75 0.72 -0.38
N VAL A 80 7.22 1.88 -0.76
CA VAL A 80 6.24 1.98 -1.84
C VAL A 80 6.85 1.53 -3.18
N LYS A 81 8.11 1.87 -3.44
CA LYS A 81 8.83 1.41 -4.64
C LYS A 81 9.05 -0.10 -4.64
N GLU A 82 9.40 -0.68 -3.49
CA GLU A 82 9.57 -2.13 -3.33
C GLU A 82 8.23 -2.86 -3.56
N LEU A 83 7.14 -2.40 -2.94
CA LEU A 83 5.80 -2.94 -3.11
C LEU A 83 5.32 -2.82 -4.57
N PHE A 84 5.56 -1.67 -5.22
CA PHE A 84 5.25 -1.48 -6.63
C PHE A 84 6.01 -2.44 -7.54
N SER A 85 7.30 -2.68 -7.25
CA SER A 85 8.10 -3.66 -7.98
C SER A 85 7.60 -5.10 -7.77
N ALA A 86 6.90 -5.36 -6.65
CA ALA A 86 6.25 -6.63 -6.33
C ALA A 86 4.82 -6.75 -6.88
N GLY A 87 4.34 -5.78 -7.68
CA GLY A 87 3.01 -5.79 -8.29
C GLY A 87 1.90 -5.19 -7.43
N TYR A 88 2.23 -4.53 -6.32
CA TYR A 88 1.26 -3.84 -5.47
C TYR A 88 1.12 -2.37 -5.87
N PHE A 89 -0.10 -1.87 -5.86
CA PHE A 89 -0.37 -0.45 -6.01
C PHE A 89 -0.87 0.12 -4.68
N CYS A 90 -0.23 1.20 -4.21
CA CYS A 90 -0.40 1.78 -2.89
C CYS A 90 -1.11 3.13 -2.95
N PHE A 91 -1.89 3.39 -1.90
CA PHE A 91 -2.64 4.61 -1.68
C PHE A 91 -2.49 5.09 -0.24
N ILE A 92 -2.35 6.40 -0.03
CA ILE A 92 -2.60 7.01 1.29
C ILE A 92 -4.11 7.08 1.50
N ILE A 93 -4.56 6.63 2.67
CA ILE A 93 -5.94 6.73 3.13
C ILE A 93 -6.11 8.10 3.80
N THR A 94 -7.03 8.90 3.27
CA THR A 94 -7.49 10.14 3.92
C THR A 94 -8.96 10.03 4.29
N ALA A 95 -9.50 11.04 4.99
CA ALA A 95 -10.91 11.06 5.39
C ALA A 95 -11.88 11.03 4.20
N GLU A 96 -11.44 11.48 3.02
CA GLU A 96 -12.31 11.66 1.85
C GLU A 96 -11.98 10.70 0.71
N ARG A 97 -10.71 10.30 0.57
CA ARG A 97 -10.25 9.58 -0.63
C ARG A 97 -8.97 8.78 -0.41
N LEU A 98 -8.75 7.86 -1.34
CA LEU A 98 -7.48 7.15 -1.53
C LEU A 98 -6.61 7.93 -2.51
N PHE A 99 -5.44 8.38 -2.07
CA PHE A 99 -4.48 9.09 -2.93
C PHE A 99 -3.40 8.13 -3.43
N PRO A 100 -3.23 7.97 -4.75
CA PRO A 100 -2.21 7.06 -5.29
C PRO A 100 -0.81 7.57 -4.93
N ILE A 101 0.06 6.66 -4.46
CA ILE A 101 1.45 6.98 -4.14
C ILE A 101 2.46 6.07 -4.84
N SER A 102 2.01 5.08 -5.61
CA SER A 102 2.91 4.16 -6.31
C SER A 102 3.52 4.76 -7.57
N GLY A 103 4.78 4.38 -7.83
CA GLY A 103 5.51 4.64 -9.08
C GLY A 103 5.49 6.12 -9.51
N PRO A 104 4.84 6.47 -10.62
CA PRO A 104 4.79 7.83 -11.16
C PRO A 104 4.01 8.83 -10.30
N PHE A 105 3.12 8.33 -9.43
CA PHE A 105 2.36 9.15 -8.50
C PHE A 105 3.15 9.47 -7.24
N TRP A 106 4.32 8.87 -7.05
CA TRP A 106 5.16 9.16 -5.91
C TRP A 106 5.68 10.60 -5.93
N ASP A 107 5.48 11.31 -4.82
CA ASP A 107 6.04 12.62 -4.57
C ASP A 107 6.74 12.63 -3.19
N PRO A 108 7.94 13.22 -3.06
CA PRO A 108 8.60 13.39 -1.76
C PRO A 108 7.75 14.09 -0.68
N ALA A 109 6.72 14.85 -1.05
CA ALA A 109 5.76 15.46 -0.13
C ALA A 109 4.95 14.44 0.68
N TYR A 110 4.93 13.16 0.29
CA TYR A 110 4.31 12.08 1.07
C TYR A 110 5.18 11.56 2.21
N GLU A 111 6.42 12.04 2.33
CA GLU A 111 7.28 11.77 3.48
C GLU A 111 6.86 12.68 4.65
N ILE A 112 5.69 12.37 5.20
CA ILE A 112 5.03 13.19 6.22
C ILE A 112 5.35 12.68 7.64
N PRO A 113 5.61 13.60 8.58
CA PRO A 113 5.84 13.25 10.00
C PRO A 113 4.54 12.93 10.74
N MET A 114 3.37 13.07 10.08
CA MET A 114 2.06 12.78 10.65
C MET A 114 1.66 11.34 10.36
N TRP A 115 1.17 10.65 11.39
CA TRP A 115 0.59 9.32 11.28
C TRP A 115 -0.44 9.25 10.17
N SER A 116 -0.14 8.41 9.18
CA SER A 116 -0.95 8.23 7.98
C SER A 116 -1.11 6.76 7.68
N ASN A 117 -2.31 6.38 7.27
CA ASN A 117 -2.61 5.02 6.89
C ASN A 117 -2.34 4.85 5.39
N VAL A 118 -1.70 3.75 5.03
CA VAL A 118 -1.48 3.34 3.65
C VAL A 118 -2.22 2.03 3.42
N VAL A 119 -2.84 1.88 2.26
CA VAL A 119 -3.37 0.60 1.77
C VAL A 119 -2.72 0.28 0.44
N CYS A 120 -2.29 -0.96 0.27
CA CYS A 120 -1.83 -1.48 -1.00
C CYS A 120 -2.58 -2.78 -1.32
N GLY A 121 -2.85 -3.01 -2.60
CA GLY A 121 -3.33 -4.29 -3.11
C GLY A 121 -2.62 -4.64 -4.40
N GLU A 122 -2.76 -5.89 -4.85
CA GLU A 122 -2.26 -6.28 -6.17
C GLU A 122 -2.91 -5.43 -7.27
N GLU A 123 -2.11 -4.84 -8.15
CA GLU A 123 -2.58 -3.88 -9.18
C GLU A 123 -3.66 -4.48 -10.09
N ALA A 124 -3.57 -5.78 -10.36
CA ALA A 124 -4.50 -6.50 -11.22
C ALA A 124 -5.78 -6.98 -10.51
N ASP A 125 -5.89 -6.82 -9.19
CA ASP A 125 -6.98 -7.37 -8.40
C ASP A 125 -8.26 -6.55 -8.54
N VAL A 126 -9.38 -7.19 -8.94
CA VAL A 126 -10.70 -6.59 -9.16
C VAL A 126 -11.31 -5.92 -7.92
N ASP A 127 -10.93 -6.35 -6.72
CA ASP A 127 -11.43 -5.78 -5.48
C ASP A 127 -10.68 -4.50 -5.13
N LEU A 128 -9.40 -4.38 -5.48
CA LEU A 128 -8.68 -3.09 -5.39
C LEU A 128 -9.36 -2.05 -6.28
N GLN A 129 -9.81 -2.49 -7.45
CA GLN A 129 -10.53 -1.65 -8.39
C GLN A 129 -11.81 -1.08 -7.78
N SER A 130 -12.59 -1.99 -7.21
CA SER A 130 -13.86 -1.68 -6.55
C SER A 130 -13.64 -0.77 -5.33
N LEU A 131 -12.60 -1.03 -4.54
CA LEU A 131 -12.23 -0.23 -3.38
C LEU A 131 -11.95 1.23 -3.77
N VAL A 132 -11.17 1.46 -4.82
CA VAL A 132 -10.84 2.80 -5.30
C VAL A 132 -12.08 3.50 -5.88
N GLN A 133 -12.90 2.82 -6.68
CA GLN A 133 -14.15 3.41 -7.21
C GLN A 133 -15.07 3.90 -6.09
N LEU A 134 -15.22 3.09 -5.03
CA LEU A 134 -16.03 3.44 -3.85
C LEU A 134 -15.50 4.72 -3.17
N HIS A 135 -14.18 4.84 -3.03
CA HIS A 135 -13.55 6.00 -2.38
C HIS A 135 -13.42 7.23 -3.28
N SER A 136 -13.45 7.07 -4.61
CA SER A 136 -13.47 8.19 -5.56
C SER A 136 -14.86 8.77 -5.79
N GLY A 137 -15.91 8.21 -5.17
CA GLY A 137 -17.30 8.56 -5.49
C GLY A 137 -17.68 8.24 -6.94
N ALA A 138 -16.87 7.42 -7.61
CA ALA A 138 -16.87 7.21 -9.05
C ALA A 138 -17.19 5.76 -9.37
N VAL A 139 -18.45 5.37 -9.12
CA VAL A 139 -18.97 4.07 -9.55
C VAL A 139 -18.89 4.02 -11.08
N GLY A 140 -17.99 3.20 -11.63
CA GLY A 140 -17.86 2.97 -13.07
C GLY A 140 -16.67 3.63 -13.80
N LEU A 141 -15.77 4.36 -13.12
CA LEU A 141 -14.58 4.93 -13.79
C LEU A 141 -13.39 3.98 -13.90
N TRP A 142 -13.32 2.90 -13.12
CA TRP A 142 -12.19 1.95 -13.20
C TRP A 142 -11.99 1.25 -14.56
N PRO A 143 -13.03 0.76 -15.27
CA PRO A 143 -12.80 0.21 -16.63
C PRO A 143 -12.35 1.28 -17.64
N PHE A 144 -12.43 2.57 -17.31
CA PHE A 144 -11.82 3.69 -18.04
C PHE A 144 -10.46 4.11 -17.48
N MET A 145 -9.96 3.45 -16.45
CA MET A 145 -8.57 3.48 -16.03
C MET A 145 -7.94 2.30 -16.76
N PRO A 146 -7.32 2.53 -17.94
CA PRO A 146 -6.65 1.44 -18.63
C PRO A 146 -5.52 0.95 -17.72
N ARG A 147 -4.79 -0.10 -18.12
CA ARG A 147 -3.47 -0.45 -17.52
C ARG A 147 -2.42 0.68 -17.61
N THR A 148 -2.88 1.90 -17.86
CA THR A 148 -2.24 3.21 -17.93
C THR A 148 -3.13 4.23 -17.21
N TYR A 149 -3.39 4.09 -15.90
CA TYR A 149 -3.78 5.26 -15.08
C TYR A 149 -2.75 6.42 -15.21
N LEU A 150 -1.58 6.07 -15.75
CA LEU A 150 -0.50 6.89 -16.30
C LEU A 150 -0.77 7.72 -17.57
N ALA A 151 -1.78 7.41 -18.39
CA ALA A 151 -2.03 8.16 -19.64
C ALA A 151 -3.07 9.29 -19.48
N GLY A 152 -3.92 9.22 -18.45
CA GLY A 152 -5.03 10.16 -18.24
C GLY A 152 -4.71 11.41 -17.42
N TYR A 153 -3.52 11.52 -16.83
CA TYR A 153 -3.07 12.71 -16.09
C TYR A 153 -2.52 13.83 -16.99
N ALA A 154 -2.80 13.75 -18.29
CA ALA A 154 -2.20 14.63 -19.28
C ALA A 154 -3.19 15.14 -20.32
N GLY A 155 -4.20 15.88 -19.86
CA GLY A 155 -5.12 16.65 -20.71
C GLY A 155 -6.17 15.81 -21.44
N ASP A 156 -7.23 16.49 -21.89
CA ASP A 156 -8.43 15.91 -22.54
C ASP A 156 -8.16 15.18 -23.88
N ASP A 157 -6.90 15.02 -24.31
CA ASP A 157 -6.52 14.58 -25.66
C ASP A 157 -6.15 13.08 -25.78
N GLN A 158 -6.19 12.32 -24.68
CA GLN A 158 -5.87 10.87 -24.63
C GLN A 158 -4.46 10.49 -25.17
N VAL A 159 -3.52 11.42 -25.27
CA VAL A 159 -2.15 11.12 -25.72
C VAL A 159 -1.25 10.84 -24.51
N PRO A 160 -0.62 9.65 -24.39
CA PRO A 160 0.32 9.37 -23.32
C PRO A 160 1.49 10.36 -23.35
N ARG A 161 1.70 11.11 -22.25
CA ARG A 161 2.80 12.06 -22.13
C ARG A 161 3.99 11.48 -21.35
N PRO A 162 5.22 11.90 -21.65
CA PRO A 162 6.38 11.61 -20.81
C PRO A 162 6.18 12.11 -19.38
N LEU A 163 6.71 11.40 -18.37
CA LEU A 163 6.49 11.66 -16.94
C LEU A 163 6.73 13.12 -16.51
N HIS A 164 7.79 13.77 -17.01
CA HIS A 164 8.09 15.18 -16.69
C HIS A 164 6.99 16.15 -17.18
N LYS A 165 6.32 15.84 -18.31
CA LYS A 165 5.22 16.64 -18.86
C LYS A 165 3.92 16.45 -18.10
N ALA A 166 3.70 15.28 -17.50
CA ALA A 166 2.56 15.04 -16.62
C ALA A 166 2.74 15.75 -15.26
N GLN A 167 3.98 15.79 -14.74
CA GLN A 167 4.32 16.50 -13.51
C GLN A 167 4.12 18.03 -13.63
N GLU A 168 4.50 18.64 -14.76
CA GLU A 168 4.27 20.07 -15.04
C GLU A 168 2.78 20.47 -15.05
N LEU A 169 1.88 19.56 -15.41
CA LEU A 169 0.43 19.83 -15.45
C LEU A 169 -0.23 19.70 -14.07
N CYS A 170 0.36 18.93 -13.17
CA CYS A 170 -0.14 18.77 -11.79
C CYS A 170 0.21 19.96 -10.88
N THR A 171 1.24 20.74 -11.23
CA THR A 171 1.63 21.95 -10.47
C THR A 171 0.70 23.15 -10.65
N ASP A 172 -0.22 23.13 -11.62
CA ASP A 172 -1.19 24.21 -11.87
C ASP A 172 -2.52 24.05 -11.11
N LEU A 173 -2.64 23.05 -10.23
CA LEU A 173 -3.85 22.81 -9.43
C LEU A 173 -3.80 23.40 -7.99
N GLY A 174 -2.81 24.25 -7.68
CA GLY A 174 -2.76 25.04 -6.44
C GLY A 174 -1.36 25.31 -5.92
#